data_AF-A0A916E8K2-F1
#
_entry.id   AF-A0A916E8K2-F1
#
_cell.length_a   1.000
_cell.length_b   1.000
_cell.length_c   1.000
_cell.angle_alpha   90.00
_cell.angle_beta   90.00
_cell.angle_gamma   90.00
#
_symmetry.space_group_name_H-M   'P 1'
#
loop_
_entity.id
_entity.type
_entity.pdbx_description
1 polymer ?
#
loop_
_entity_poly.entity_id
_entity_poly.type
_entity_poly.pdbx_seq_one_letter_code
_entity_poly.pdbx_strand_id
1 'polypeptide(L)'
;MWLRTKTLLEPFCSEFKRRQIALTNRIVTELGRIFTAGYARLDRLSLDIRYFEYNPKDDEVDCLSWPCYPGACVSLSDLREFLCGGQFMKNRILLSMAEICKDIEILSIHESAETSPEMLAEFIKAQRRLIKFTLTNWSSEILEILSSLRKQARTLKYMELIRCIFPRNEDYTKLFRGLAECRNLQTLKLEQCQHLSTKLMKPLAEARNP
;
A
#
# COMPACT_ATOMS: atom_id res chain seq x y z
N MET A 1 2.93 -18.27 -15.90
CA MET A 1 4.26 -18.86 -16.17
C MET A 1 5.26 -18.14 -15.27
N TRP A 2 5.72 -18.79 -14.19
CA TRP A 2 6.62 -18.18 -13.21
C TRP A 2 8.03 -18.76 -13.40
N LEU A 3 9.00 -17.91 -13.77
CA LEU A 3 10.41 -18.27 -13.81
C LEU A 3 11.01 -18.07 -12.41
N ARG A 4 11.23 -19.18 -11.68
CA ARG A 4 12.11 -19.19 -10.49
C ARG A 4 13.52 -19.52 -10.96
N THR A 5 14.38 -18.52 -11.05
CA THR A 5 15.83 -18.75 -11.15
C THR A 5 16.40 -18.83 -9.73
N LYS A 6 16.82 -20.04 -9.34
CA LYS A 6 17.80 -20.24 -8.26
C LYS A 6 19.08 -19.52 -8.68
N THR A 7 19.52 -18.51 -7.94
CA THR A 7 20.89 -18.02 -8.04
C THR A 7 21.57 -18.21 -6.70
N LEU A 8 22.21 -19.37 -6.56
CA LEU A 8 23.34 -19.57 -5.68
C LEU A 8 24.60 -19.30 -6.52
N LEU A 9 25.44 -18.38 -6.05
CA LEU A 9 26.88 -18.31 -6.33
C LEU A 9 27.35 -17.94 -7.76
N GLU A 10 26.79 -16.88 -8.37
CA GLU A 10 27.50 -16.16 -9.43
C GLU A 10 27.69 -14.68 -9.04
N PRO A 11 28.84 -14.07 -9.35
CA PRO A 11 29.05 -12.65 -9.07
C PRO A 11 28.00 -11.86 -9.80
N PHE A 12 27.31 -10.97 -9.07
CA PHE A 12 26.24 -10.10 -9.54
C PHE A 12 26.53 -9.56 -10.96
N CYS A 13 25.92 -10.18 -11.98
CA CYS A 13 26.18 -9.82 -13.37
C CYS A 13 25.55 -8.45 -13.61
N SER A 14 26.37 -7.41 -13.65
CA SER A 14 25.95 -6.01 -13.86
C SER A 14 25.14 -5.85 -15.16
N GLU A 15 25.38 -6.71 -16.15
CA GLU A 15 24.62 -6.76 -17.39
C GLU A 15 23.20 -7.32 -17.20
N PHE A 16 23.04 -8.37 -16.41
CA PHE A 16 21.72 -8.91 -16.05
C PHE A 16 20.89 -7.87 -15.30
N LYS A 17 21.51 -7.15 -14.35
CA LYS A 17 20.87 -6.04 -13.63
C LYS A 17 20.44 -4.91 -14.56
N ARG A 18 21.29 -4.50 -15.52
CA ARG A 18 20.93 -3.49 -16.54
C ARG A 18 19.76 -3.95 -17.41
N ARG A 19 19.71 -5.22 -17.81
CA ARG A 19 18.61 -5.78 -18.62
C ARG A 19 17.28 -5.79 -17.84
N GLN A 20 17.30 -6.12 -16.55
CA GLN A 20 16.10 -6.07 -15.71
C GLN A 20 15.56 -4.63 -15.57
N ILE A 21 16.43 -3.65 -15.31
CA ILE A 21 16.04 -2.25 -15.22
C ILE A 21 15.41 -1.77 -16.55
N ALA A 22 16.03 -2.09 -17.69
CA ALA A 22 15.50 -1.72 -18.99
C ALA A 22 14.13 -2.36 -19.30
N LEU A 23 13.91 -3.60 -18.87
CA LEU A 23 12.61 -4.27 -19.00
C LEU A 23 11.55 -3.64 -18.10
N THR A 24 11.88 -3.34 -16.85
CA THR A 24 11.00 -2.62 -15.93
C THR A 24 10.58 -1.28 -16.53
N ASN A 25 11.54 -0.46 -16.97
CA ASN A 25 11.27 0.85 -17.58
C ASN A 25 10.38 0.75 -18.84
N ARG A 26 10.52 -0.32 -19.63
CA ARG A 26 9.64 -0.57 -20.78
C ARG A 26 8.22 -0.92 -20.37
N ILE A 27 8.05 -1.87 -19.45
CA ILE A 27 6.72 -2.25 -18.92
C ILE A 27 6.01 -1.03 -18.36
N VAL A 28 6.76 -0.25 -17.58
CA VAL A 28 6.34 1.00 -16.99
C VAL A 28 5.84 1.99 -18.04
N THR A 29 6.63 2.20 -19.09
CA THR A 29 6.28 3.14 -20.19
C THR A 29 5.01 2.69 -20.91
N GLU A 30 4.87 1.40 -21.20
CA GLU A 30 3.68 0.87 -21.88
C GLU A 30 2.43 0.96 -20.99
N LEU A 31 2.57 0.72 -19.68
CA LEU A 31 1.48 0.93 -18.72
C LEU A 31 1.08 2.41 -18.68
N GLY A 32 2.04 3.33 -18.62
CA GLY A 32 1.80 4.77 -18.74
C GLY A 32 1.05 5.16 -20.02
N ARG A 33 1.33 4.50 -21.15
CA ARG A 33 0.57 4.69 -22.41
C ARG A 33 -0.88 4.22 -22.30
N ILE A 34 -1.10 3.06 -21.68
CA ILE A 34 -2.46 2.55 -21.44
C ILE A 34 -3.25 3.56 -20.59
N PHE A 35 -2.64 4.11 -19.54
CA PHE A 35 -3.27 5.11 -18.67
C PHE A 35 -3.52 6.45 -19.36
N THR A 36 -2.52 7.00 -20.06
CA THR A 36 -2.63 8.29 -20.77
C THR A 36 -3.67 8.26 -21.89
N ALA A 37 -3.83 7.11 -22.55
CA ALA A 37 -4.74 7.00 -23.67
C ALA A 37 -6.21 6.79 -23.26
N GLY A 38 -6.49 6.45 -22.00
CA GLY A 38 -7.85 6.37 -21.45
C GLY A 38 -8.71 5.25 -22.07
N TYR A 39 -8.11 4.31 -22.78
CA TYR A 39 -8.83 3.27 -23.54
C TYR A 39 -9.34 2.12 -22.68
N ALA A 40 -8.86 1.98 -21.45
CA ALA A 40 -9.22 0.87 -20.57
C ALA A 40 -9.58 1.37 -19.17
N ARG A 41 -10.70 0.88 -18.65
CA ARG A 41 -11.06 1.02 -17.24
C ARG A 41 -10.53 -0.19 -16.49
N LEU A 42 -9.77 0.06 -15.43
CA LEU A 42 -9.19 -0.99 -14.60
C LEU A 42 -10.04 -1.17 -13.34
N ASP A 43 -10.37 -2.41 -13.04
CA ASP A 43 -10.94 -2.83 -11.76
C ASP A 43 -9.85 -3.23 -10.75
N ARG A 44 -8.67 -3.66 -11.24
CA ARG A 44 -7.53 -4.07 -10.41
C ARG A 44 -6.19 -3.52 -10.91
N LEU A 45 -5.35 -3.08 -9.98
CA LEU A 45 -4.00 -2.59 -10.26
C LEU A 45 -3.02 -3.10 -9.21
N SER A 46 -1.93 -3.72 -9.67
CA SER A 46 -0.84 -4.20 -8.84
C SER A 46 0.48 -3.57 -9.28
N LEU A 47 0.97 -2.62 -8.49
CA LEU A 47 2.30 -2.02 -8.59
C LEU A 47 3.22 -2.69 -7.57
N ASP A 48 3.54 -3.96 -7.80
CA ASP A 48 4.43 -4.74 -6.93
C ASP A 48 5.79 -4.94 -7.58
N ILE A 49 6.78 -4.19 -7.10
CA ILE A 49 8.16 -4.31 -7.56
C ILE A 49 9.12 -4.84 -6.50
N ARG A 50 8.63 -5.51 -5.45
CA ARG A 50 9.47 -6.12 -4.39
C ARG A 50 10.52 -7.10 -4.91
N TYR A 51 10.28 -7.66 -6.07
CA TYR A 51 11.15 -8.64 -6.72
C TYR A 51 12.05 -8.02 -7.79
N PHE A 52 12.00 -6.69 -7.98
CA PHE A 52 12.88 -5.96 -8.89
C PHE A 52 13.80 -5.03 -8.09
N GLU A 53 15.07 -4.98 -8.46
CA GLU A 53 15.98 -3.95 -7.96
C GLU A 53 15.70 -2.64 -8.72
N TYR A 54 14.90 -1.76 -8.13
CA TYR A 54 14.71 -0.40 -8.64
C TYR A 54 15.79 0.51 -8.06
N ASN A 55 16.62 1.10 -8.94
CA ASN A 55 17.57 2.13 -8.59
C ASN A 55 17.32 3.32 -9.53
N PRO A 56 16.46 4.29 -9.15
CA PRO A 56 16.22 5.44 -9.99
C PRO A 56 17.56 6.18 -10.18
N LYS A 57 17.89 6.53 -11.41
CA LYS A 57 18.88 7.58 -11.63
C LYS A 57 18.19 8.90 -11.33
N ASP A 58 18.88 9.81 -10.66
CA ASP A 58 18.33 11.10 -10.19
C ASP A 58 17.67 11.95 -11.31
N ASP A 59 17.95 11.63 -12.58
CA ASP A 59 17.47 12.37 -13.76
C ASP A 59 16.33 11.67 -14.54
N GLU A 60 15.90 10.45 -14.17
CA GLU A 60 14.82 9.76 -14.89
C GLU A 60 13.43 10.17 -14.37
N VAL A 61 12.48 10.36 -15.30
CA VAL A 61 11.06 10.61 -15.00
C VAL A 61 10.60 9.56 -14.00
N ASP A 62 10.12 9.99 -12.83
CA ASP A 62 9.63 9.10 -11.76
C ASP A 62 8.52 8.21 -12.32
N CYS A 63 8.98 7.04 -12.75
CA CYS A 63 8.23 6.11 -13.55
C CYS A 63 7.20 5.38 -12.69
N LEU A 64 7.08 5.75 -11.42
CA LEU A 64 6.09 5.27 -10.47
C LEU A 64 4.92 6.25 -10.34
N SER A 65 5.02 7.46 -10.93
CA SER A 65 3.99 8.52 -10.89
C SER A 65 2.90 8.37 -11.96
N TRP A 66 2.53 7.16 -12.41
CA TRP A 66 1.50 6.99 -13.45
C TRP A 66 0.11 7.49 -13.12
N PRO A 67 -0.36 7.44 -11.86
CA PRO A 67 -1.64 8.04 -11.50
C PRO A 67 -1.66 9.56 -11.73
N CYS A 68 -0.51 10.21 -11.96
CA CYS A 68 -0.39 11.62 -12.29
C CYS A 68 -0.59 11.92 -13.79
N TYR A 69 -0.76 10.92 -14.65
CA TYR A 69 -0.99 11.13 -16.08
C TYR A 69 -2.41 11.63 -16.38
N PRO A 70 -2.62 12.50 -17.40
CA PRO A 70 -3.93 13.09 -17.68
C PRO A 70 -5.08 12.09 -17.91
N GLY A 71 -4.81 10.95 -18.56
CA GLY A 71 -5.81 9.90 -18.81
C GLY A 71 -6.05 8.94 -17.63
N ALA A 72 -5.27 9.04 -16.56
CA ALA A 72 -5.35 8.13 -15.41
C ALA A 72 -6.71 8.19 -14.72
N CYS A 73 -7.38 9.35 -14.70
CA CYS A 73 -8.71 9.49 -14.12
C CYS A 73 -9.75 8.56 -14.79
N VAL A 74 -9.76 8.52 -16.12
CA VAL A 74 -10.68 7.64 -16.88
C VAL A 74 -10.37 6.17 -16.59
N SER A 75 -9.07 5.84 -16.51
CA SER A 75 -8.63 4.46 -16.39
C SER A 75 -8.76 3.90 -14.97
N LEU A 76 -8.62 4.73 -13.94
CA LEU A 76 -8.54 4.32 -12.53
C LEU A 76 -9.79 4.66 -11.70
N SER A 77 -10.75 5.42 -12.24
CA SER A 77 -11.94 5.84 -11.49
C SER A 77 -12.82 4.67 -11.01
N ASP A 78 -12.82 3.56 -11.72
CA ASP A 78 -13.58 2.34 -11.40
C ASP A 78 -12.77 1.30 -10.60
N LEU A 79 -11.55 1.65 -10.18
CA LEU A 79 -10.63 0.73 -9.50
C LEU A 79 -11.20 0.24 -8.16
N ARG A 80 -11.14 -1.09 -7.95
CA ARG A 80 -11.63 -1.79 -6.75
C ARG A 80 -10.50 -2.42 -5.96
N GLU A 81 -9.43 -2.85 -6.60
CA GLU A 81 -8.30 -3.47 -5.93
C GLU A 81 -7.01 -2.74 -6.27
N PHE A 82 -6.28 -2.35 -5.22
CA PHE A 82 -4.98 -1.73 -5.37
C PHE A 82 -3.94 -2.41 -4.47
N LEU A 83 -2.86 -2.86 -5.10
CA LEU A 83 -1.69 -3.38 -4.42
C LEU A 83 -0.48 -2.53 -4.82
N CYS A 84 0.28 -2.06 -3.83
CA CYS A 84 1.51 -1.31 -4.03
C CYS A 84 2.61 -1.87 -3.14
N GLY A 85 3.63 -2.48 -3.74
CA GLY A 85 4.74 -3.11 -3.03
C GLY A 85 6.08 -2.78 -3.69
N GLY A 86 7.12 -2.67 -2.88
CA GLY A 86 8.47 -2.34 -3.33
C GLY A 86 9.12 -1.29 -2.45
N GLN A 87 10.45 -1.29 -2.44
CA GLN A 87 11.26 -0.36 -1.65
C GLN A 87 11.39 1.00 -2.36
N PHE A 88 10.28 1.71 -2.50
CA PHE A 88 10.22 3.07 -3.06
C PHE A 88 9.14 3.92 -2.37
N MET A 89 9.30 5.24 -2.39
CA MET A 89 8.35 6.20 -1.81
C MET A 89 7.02 6.22 -2.58
N LYS A 90 5.91 6.01 -1.89
CA LYS A 90 4.57 5.88 -2.49
C LYS A 90 3.73 7.16 -2.42
N ASN A 91 4.26 8.25 -1.87
CA ASN A 91 3.50 9.47 -1.55
C ASN A 91 2.73 10.04 -2.74
N ARG A 92 3.40 10.21 -3.90
CA ARG A 92 2.77 10.80 -5.10
C ARG A 92 1.66 9.90 -5.66
N ILE A 93 1.91 8.59 -5.69
CA ILE A 93 0.93 7.58 -6.10
C ILE A 93 -0.31 7.66 -5.22
N LEU A 94 -0.11 7.59 -3.90
CA LEU A 94 -1.21 7.60 -2.93
C LEU A 94 -2.03 8.88 -3.01
N LEU A 95 -1.36 10.04 -3.17
CA LEU A 95 -2.03 11.34 -3.32
C LEU A 95 -2.88 11.40 -4.59
N SER A 96 -2.32 11.08 -5.75
CA SER A 96 -3.06 11.10 -7.01
C SER A 96 -4.18 10.05 -7.05
N MET A 97 -3.94 8.87 -6.47
CA MET A 97 -4.99 7.85 -6.35
C MET A 97 -6.10 8.27 -5.37
N ALA A 98 -5.78 9.03 -4.31
CA ALA A 98 -6.80 9.56 -3.41
C ALA A 98 -7.72 10.55 -4.11
N GLU A 99 -7.22 11.29 -5.10
CA GLU A 99 -8.02 12.22 -5.92
C GLU A 99 -8.95 11.48 -6.88
N ILE A 100 -8.45 10.42 -7.52
CA ILE A 100 -9.15 9.68 -8.59
C ILE A 100 -10.06 8.57 -8.04
N CYS A 101 -9.51 7.68 -7.21
CA CYS A 101 -10.15 6.47 -6.74
C CYS A 101 -10.95 6.77 -5.46
N LYS A 102 -12.27 6.50 -5.48
CA LYS A 102 -13.16 6.75 -4.32
C LYS A 102 -13.75 5.48 -3.72
N ASP A 103 -13.41 4.34 -4.29
CA ASP A 103 -14.28 3.17 -4.28
C ASP A 103 -13.50 1.85 -4.16
N ILE A 104 -12.23 1.94 -3.73
CA ILE A 104 -11.34 0.80 -3.47
C ILE A 104 -11.93 -0.07 -2.36
N GLU A 105 -11.97 -1.38 -2.64
CA GLU A 105 -12.47 -2.43 -1.76
C GLU A 105 -11.32 -3.21 -1.12
N ILE A 106 -10.23 -3.43 -1.86
CA ILE A 106 -9.05 -4.17 -1.39
C ILE A 106 -7.82 -3.28 -1.55
N LEU A 107 -7.17 -2.97 -0.43
CA LEU A 107 -5.92 -2.22 -0.38
C LEU A 107 -4.81 -3.07 0.24
N SER A 108 -3.71 -3.24 -0.48
CA SER A 108 -2.51 -3.90 0.01
C SER A 108 -1.29 -3.00 -0.17
N ILE A 109 -0.67 -2.59 0.92
CA ILE A 109 0.57 -1.81 0.89
C ILE A 109 1.69 -2.64 1.51
N HIS A 110 2.78 -2.80 0.77
CA HIS A 110 3.97 -3.49 1.22
C HIS A 110 5.16 -2.53 1.18
N GLU A 111 6.01 -2.65 2.21
CA GLU A 111 7.19 -1.83 2.46
C GLU A 111 6.88 -0.33 2.64
N SER A 112 7.26 0.23 3.78
CA SER A 112 7.13 1.68 4.00
C SER A 112 7.98 2.48 3.02
N ALA A 113 9.28 2.20 2.92
CA ALA A 113 10.22 2.89 2.04
C ALA A 113 10.08 4.42 2.09
N GLU A 114 10.12 4.97 3.32
CA GLU A 114 9.94 6.41 3.61
C GLU A 114 8.59 7.01 3.17
N THR A 115 7.62 6.16 2.80
CA THR A 115 6.24 6.60 2.55
C THR A 115 5.66 7.20 3.84
N SER A 116 5.06 8.38 3.69
CA SER A 116 4.41 9.12 4.76
C SER A 116 3.16 8.37 5.24
N PRO A 117 3.03 8.12 6.56
CA PRO A 117 1.81 7.58 7.14
C PRO A 117 0.57 8.44 6.84
N GLU A 118 0.74 9.75 6.79
CA GLU A 118 -0.33 10.72 6.50
C GLU A 118 -0.85 10.54 5.09
N MET A 119 0.02 10.34 4.09
CA MET A 119 -0.40 10.12 2.71
C MET A 119 -1.21 8.83 2.55
N LEU A 120 -0.81 7.75 3.24
CA LEU A 120 -1.60 6.52 3.26
C LEU A 120 -2.91 6.70 4.03
N ALA A 121 -2.90 7.42 5.14
CA ALA A 121 -4.09 7.74 5.92
C ALA A 121 -5.11 8.54 5.08
N GLU A 122 -4.67 9.55 4.33
CA GLU A 122 -5.54 10.32 3.43
C GLU A 122 -6.09 9.45 2.31
N PHE A 123 -5.27 8.56 1.72
CA PHE A 123 -5.75 7.63 0.72
C PHE A 123 -6.83 6.68 1.26
N ILE A 124 -6.65 6.16 2.48
CA ILE A 124 -7.67 5.34 3.16
C ILE A 124 -8.95 6.14 3.42
N LYS A 125 -8.85 7.39 3.88
CA LYS A 125 -10.03 8.25 4.15
C LYS A 125 -10.81 8.59 2.88
N ALA A 126 -10.13 8.67 1.73
CA ALA A 126 -10.76 8.99 0.45
C ALA A 126 -11.67 7.86 -0.07
N GLN A 127 -11.51 6.63 0.41
CA GLN A 127 -12.31 5.48 -0.02
C GLN A 127 -13.64 5.40 0.71
N ARG A 128 -14.69 5.00 0.00
CA ARG A 128 -16.05 4.82 0.55
C ARG A 128 -16.39 3.38 0.89
N ARG A 129 -15.61 2.42 0.38
CA ARG A 129 -15.96 0.99 0.35
C ARG A 129 -14.82 0.08 0.75
N LEU A 130 -13.85 0.54 1.56
CA LEU A 130 -12.71 -0.31 1.91
C LEU A 130 -13.17 -1.50 2.75
N ILE A 131 -13.00 -2.72 2.23
CA ILE A 131 -13.41 -3.99 2.84
C ILE A 131 -12.22 -4.72 3.45
N LYS A 132 -11.09 -4.72 2.72
CA LYS A 132 -9.86 -5.42 3.11
C LYS A 132 -8.67 -4.47 3.09
N PHE A 133 -7.93 -4.42 4.19
CA PHE A 133 -6.67 -3.69 4.29
C PHE A 133 -5.53 -4.59 4.76
N THR A 134 -4.46 -4.66 3.97
CA THR A 134 -3.23 -5.37 4.32
C THR A 134 -2.06 -4.39 4.31
N LEU A 135 -1.30 -4.37 5.40
CA LEU A 135 -0.07 -3.60 5.54
C LEU A 135 1.08 -4.52 5.93
N THR A 136 2.18 -4.46 5.17
CA THR A 136 3.34 -5.36 5.38
C THR A 136 4.65 -4.58 5.43
N ASN A 137 5.57 -4.98 6.30
CA ASN A 137 6.91 -4.38 6.43
C ASN A 137 6.86 -2.86 6.62
N TRP A 138 6.00 -2.38 7.53
CA TRP A 138 5.83 -0.95 7.80
C TRP A 138 6.63 -0.52 9.04
N SER A 139 7.64 0.32 8.83
CA SER A 139 8.55 0.79 9.89
C SER A 139 8.24 2.20 10.42
N SER A 140 7.42 2.98 9.71
CA SER A 140 7.06 4.35 10.10
C SER A 140 5.93 4.37 11.15
N GLU A 141 5.68 5.53 11.77
CA GLU A 141 4.61 5.68 12.75
C GLU A 141 3.25 5.27 12.17
N ILE A 142 2.54 4.36 12.85
CA ILE A 142 1.30 3.76 12.32
C ILE A 142 0.02 4.45 12.82
N LEU A 143 0.13 5.40 13.75
CA LEU A 143 -1.02 6.02 14.42
C LEU A 143 -2.00 6.63 13.41
N GLU A 144 -1.52 7.43 12.47
CA GLU A 144 -2.38 8.09 11.48
C GLU A 144 -3.09 7.10 10.56
N ILE A 145 -2.41 6.01 10.21
CA ILE A 145 -3.01 4.94 9.41
C ILE A 145 -4.14 4.28 10.19
N LEU A 146 -3.91 3.92 11.47
CA LEU A 146 -4.95 3.28 12.29
C LEU A 146 -6.11 4.22 12.62
N SER A 147 -5.83 5.50 12.83
CA SER A 147 -6.85 6.53 13.09
C SER A 147 -7.77 6.72 11.87
N SER A 148 -7.21 6.61 10.66
CA SER A 148 -7.95 6.77 9.41
C SER A 148 -9.03 5.73 9.19
N LEU A 149 -8.84 4.50 9.72
CA LEU A 149 -9.75 3.37 9.54
C LEU A 149 -11.14 3.60 10.12
N ARG A 150 -11.31 4.56 11.05
CA ARG A 150 -12.64 4.98 11.53
C ARG A 150 -13.58 5.41 10.40
N LYS A 151 -13.03 5.93 9.28
CA LYS A 151 -13.82 6.27 8.10
C LYS A 151 -14.40 5.05 7.39
N GLN A 152 -13.81 3.88 7.64
CA GLN A 152 -14.19 2.58 7.09
C GLN A 152 -14.97 1.74 8.11
N ALA A 153 -15.47 2.35 9.20
CA ALA A 153 -16.10 1.64 10.32
C ALA A 153 -17.30 0.75 9.92
N ARG A 154 -17.97 1.09 8.80
CA ARG A 154 -19.14 0.33 8.29
C ARG A 154 -18.78 -0.69 7.21
N THR A 155 -17.57 -0.64 6.65
CA THR A 155 -17.22 -1.43 5.46
C THR A 155 -16.08 -2.41 5.70
N LEU A 156 -15.13 -2.05 6.58
CA LEU A 156 -13.94 -2.85 6.83
C LEU A 156 -14.32 -4.17 7.51
N LYS A 157 -13.95 -5.29 6.88
CA LYS A 157 -14.19 -6.66 7.37
C LYS A 157 -12.90 -7.41 7.67
N TYR A 158 -11.82 -7.08 6.99
CA TYR A 158 -10.54 -7.76 7.13
C TYR A 158 -9.41 -6.76 7.28
N MET A 159 -8.57 -6.97 8.28
CA MET A 159 -7.33 -6.23 8.46
C MET A 159 -6.17 -7.15 8.80
N GLU A 160 -5.04 -6.92 8.15
CA GLU A 160 -3.82 -7.68 8.38
C GLU A 160 -2.60 -6.76 8.45
N LEU A 161 -1.88 -6.85 9.57
CA LEU A 161 -0.62 -6.16 9.81
C LEU A 161 0.49 -7.21 9.95
N ILE A 162 1.46 -7.18 9.04
CA ILE A 162 2.58 -8.13 9.01
C ILE A 162 3.89 -7.37 9.14
N ARG A 163 4.71 -7.71 10.13
CA ARG A 163 6.03 -7.08 10.35
C ARG A 163 5.95 -5.56 10.46
N CYS A 164 4.87 -5.04 11.05
CA CYS A 164 4.72 -3.63 11.37
C CYS A 164 5.41 -3.29 12.70
N ILE A 165 5.99 -2.09 12.79
CA ILE A 165 6.60 -1.57 14.02
C ILE A 165 5.61 -0.64 14.72
N PHE A 166 5.35 -0.92 15.99
CA PHE A 166 4.48 -0.11 16.84
C PHE A 166 5.30 0.86 17.72
N PRO A 167 4.70 1.98 18.17
CA PRO A 167 5.39 2.89 19.07
C PRO A 167 5.71 2.20 20.41
N ARG A 168 6.90 2.49 20.97
CA ARG A 168 7.29 1.97 22.29
C ARG A 168 6.60 2.68 23.45
N ASN A 169 6.13 3.91 23.23
CA ASN A 169 5.49 4.70 24.27
C ASN A 169 4.06 4.19 24.53
N GLU A 170 3.72 4.00 25.80
CA GLU A 170 2.41 3.53 26.26
C GLU A 170 1.33 4.63 26.23
N ASP A 171 1.71 5.89 26.04
CA ASP A 171 0.77 7.03 25.91
C ASP A 171 -0.17 6.89 24.70
N TYR A 172 0.17 6.02 23.74
CA TYR A 172 -0.66 5.65 22.61
C TYR A 172 -1.79 4.66 22.97
N THR A 173 -2.39 4.81 24.15
CA THR A 173 -3.58 4.03 24.56
C THR A 173 -4.76 4.16 23.59
N LYS A 174 -4.74 5.15 22.69
CA LYS A 174 -5.75 5.39 21.65
C LYS A 174 -5.39 4.82 20.29
N LEU A 175 -4.27 4.11 20.15
CA LEU A 175 -3.70 3.68 18.88
C LEU A 175 -4.69 2.91 18.00
N PHE A 176 -5.38 1.94 18.59
CA PHE A 176 -6.37 1.12 17.89
C PHE A 176 -7.79 1.66 17.95
N ARG A 177 -8.02 2.89 18.43
CA ARG A 177 -9.38 3.43 18.61
C ARG A 177 -10.16 3.49 17.30
N GLY A 178 -9.52 3.90 16.20
CA GLY A 178 -10.17 3.93 14.89
C GLY A 178 -10.58 2.55 14.38
N LEU A 179 -9.75 1.53 14.64
CA LEU A 179 -10.07 0.14 14.32
C LEU A 179 -11.17 -0.43 15.23
N ALA A 180 -11.16 -0.08 16.51
CA ALA A 180 -12.19 -0.49 17.49
C ALA A 180 -13.61 -0.01 17.12
N GLU A 181 -13.72 1.04 16.30
CA GLU A 181 -15.00 1.52 15.76
C GLU A 181 -15.52 0.66 14.58
N CYS A 182 -14.69 -0.20 13.99
CA CYS A 182 -15.04 -1.04 12.85
C CYS A 182 -15.86 -2.27 13.27
N ARG A 183 -17.16 -2.07 13.50
CA ARG A 183 -18.08 -3.12 14.01
C ARG A 183 -18.28 -4.31 13.07
N ASN A 184 -17.94 -4.16 11.79
CA ASN A 184 -18.04 -5.22 10.79
C ASN A 184 -16.72 -6.01 10.62
N LEU A 185 -15.69 -5.71 11.42
CA LEU A 185 -14.40 -6.39 11.35
C LEU A 185 -14.56 -7.84 11.80
N GLN A 186 -14.34 -8.77 10.87
CA GLN A 186 -14.43 -10.22 11.09
C GLN A 186 -13.06 -10.85 11.30
N THR A 187 -12.01 -10.24 10.76
CA THR A 187 -10.65 -10.76 10.87
C THR A 187 -9.67 -9.63 11.15
N LEU A 188 -8.95 -9.76 12.27
CA LEU A 188 -7.77 -8.98 12.58
C LEU A 188 -6.59 -9.93 12.71
N LYS A 189 -5.63 -9.82 11.79
CA LYS A 189 -4.39 -10.59 11.83
C LYS A 189 -3.20 -9.68 12.15
N LEU A 190 -2.47 -10.05 13.19
CA LEU A 190 -1.24 -9.38 13.61
C LEU A 190 -0.13 -10.43 13.58
N GLU A 191 0.83 -10.27 12.68
CA GLU A 191 1.89 -11.26 12.44
C GLU A 191 3.26 -10.61 12.52
N GLN A 192 4.14 -11.15 13.37
CA GLN A 192 5.54 -10.71 13.50
C GLN A 192 5.71 -9.20 13.75
N CYS A 193 4.73 -8.56 14.40
CA CYS A 193 4.77 -7.13 14.72
C CYS A 193 5.74 -6.84 15.88
N GLN A 194 6.50 -5.75 15.77
CA GLN A 194 7.43 -5.31 16.81
C GLN A 194 6.77 -4.29 17.74
N HIS A 195 7.10 -4.36 19.04
CA HIS A 195 6.62 -3.45 20.09
C HIS A 195 5.10 -3.43 20.31
N LEU A 196 4.35 -4.33 19.67
CA LEU A 196 2.94 -4.52 19.97
C LEU A 196 2.80 -5.04 21.40
N SER A 197 2.02 -4.33 22.23
CA SER A 197 1.77 -4.68 23.62
C SER A 197 0.28 -4.70 23.93
N THR A 198 -0.10 -5.40 25.00
CA THR A 198 -1.49 -5.48 25.47
C THR A 198 -2.07 -4.09 25.82
N LYS A 199 -1.24 -3.17 26.30
CA LYS A 199 -1.63 -1.79 26.60
C LYS A 199 -2.06 -1.03 25.33
N LEU A 200 -1.31 -1.17 24.24
CA LEU A 200 -1.69 -0.57 22.95
C LEU A 200 -3.00 -1.16 22.43
N MET A 201 -3.22 -2.46 22.63
CA MET A 201 -4.42 -3.18 22.17
C MET A 201 -5.67 -2.93 23.03
N LYS A 202 -5.57 -2.20 24.15
CA LYS A 202 -6.69 -1.95 25.07
C LYS A 202 -7.97 -1.46 24.38
N PRO A 203 -7.95 -0.54 23.39
CA PRO A 203 -9.17 -0.13 22.68
C PRO A 203 -9.91 -1.28 21.99
N LEU A 204 -9.20 -2.31 21.53
CA LEU A 204 -9.80 -3.47 20.89
C LEU A 204 -10.49 -4.37 21.93
N ALA A 205 -9.93 -4.50 23.13
CA ALA A 205 -10.55 -5.26 24.21
C ALA A 205 -11.83 -4.58 24.76
N GLU A 206 -11.88 -3.25 24.71
CA GLU A 206 -13.03 -2.45 25.13
C GLU A 206 -14.07 -2.26 24.01
N ALA A 207 -13.76 -2.68 22.79
CA ALA A 207 -14.66 -2.58 21.65
C ALA A 207 -15.90 -3.45 21.91
N ARG A 208 -17.08 -2.82 21.88
CA ARG A 208 -18.35 -3.54 21.94
C ARG A 208 -18.63 -4.12 20.55
N ASN A 209 -18.33 -5.39 20.37
CA ASN A 209 -18.84 -6.13 19.22
C ASN A 209 -20.37 -6.30 19.39
N PRO A 210 -21.15 -6.10 18.32
CA PRO A 210 -22.58 -6.42 18.34
C PRO A 210 -22.83 -7.91 18.57
#